data_AF-A0A060NKB4-F1
#
_entry.id   AF-A0A060NKB4-F1
#
_cell.length_a   1.000
_cell.length_b   1.000
_cell.length_c   1.000
_cell.angle_alpha   90.00
_cell.angle_beta   90.00
_cell.angle_gamma   90.00
#
_symmetry.space_group_name_H-M   'P 1'
#
loop_
_entity.id
_entity.type
_entity.pdbx_description
1 polymer ?
#
loop_
_entity_poly.entity_id
_entity_poly.type
_entity_poly.pdbx_seq_one_letter_code
_entity_poly.pdbx_strand_id
1 'polypeptide(L)'
;MNRAQRRQRARITRQLHTHIAKHGIETLLDQLYGPGNWIYGAHEQLWIVPDTKDTGPGRAYCCVRAKGDWFKARLDAEHTH
;
A
#
# COMPACT_ATOMS: atom_id res chain seq x y z
N MET A 1 -21.15 7.03 8.04
CA MET A 1 -20.58 5.77 7.47
C MET A 1 -21.51 4.61 7.81
N ASN A 2 -22.08 3.95 6.80
CA ASN A 2 -23.24 3.05 6.97
C ASN A 2 -22.82 1.65 7.48
N ARG A 3 -23.64 0.96 8.28
CA ARG A 3 -23.30 -0.37 8.87
C ARG A 3 -22.94 -1.42 7.81
N ALA A 4 -23.59 -1.39 6.65
CA ALA A 4 -23.30 -2.26 5.50
C ALA A 4 -21.89 -2.03 4.94
N GLN A 5 -21.48 -0.77 4.80
CA GLN A 5 -20.13 -0.40 4.32
C GLN A 5 -19.04 -0.86 5.29
N ARG A 6 -19.29 -0.81 6.61
CA ARG A 6 -18.34 -1.32 7.63
C ARG A 6 -18.16 -2.84 7.51
N ARG A 7 -19.25 -3.59 7.35
CA ARG A 7 -19.20 -5.06 7.18
C ARG A 7 -18.51 -5.47 5.88
N GLN A 8 -18.78 -4.75 4.79
CA GLN A 8 -18.14 -4.99 3.51
C GLN A 8 -16.64 -4.70 3.57
N ARG A 9 -16.23 -3.58 4.17
CA ARG A 9 -14.82 -3.27 4.43
C ARG A 9 -14.14 -4.36 5.27
N ALA A 10 -14.74 -4.76 6.39
CA ALA A 10 -14.17 -5.80 7.24
C ALA A 10 -13.99 -7.14 6.52
N ARG A 11 -14.95 -7.52 5.66
CA ARG A 11 -14.85 -8.74 4.84
C ARG A 11 -13.69 -8.64 3.83
N ILE A 12 -13.57 -7.51 3.13
CA ILE A 12 -12.49 -7.25 2.18
C ILE A 12 -11.13 -7.27 2.89
N THR A 13 -10.99 -6.57 4.02
CA THR A 13 -9.76 -6.58 4.84
C THR A 13 -9.38 -7.99 5.27
N ARG A 14 -10.35 -8.80 5.73
CA ARG A 14 -10.08 -10.18 6.12
C ARG A 14 -9.65 -11.04 4.95
N GLN A 15 -10.26 -10.88 3.78
CA GLN A 15 -9.85 -11.60 2.56
C GLN A 15 -8.43 -11.20 2.12
N LEU A 16 -8.09 -9.92 2.21
CA LEU A 16 -6.74 -9.42 1.94
C LEU A 16 -5.71 -10.03 2.91
N HIS A 17 -6.01 -10.05 4.21
CA HIS A 17 -5.12 -10.66 5.20
C HIS A 17 -4.92 -12.16 4.95
N THR A 18 -5.98 -12.89 4.64
CA THR A 18 -5.88 -14.32 4.29
C THR A 18 -5.05 -14.53 3.02
N HIS A 19 -5.20 -13.67 2.01
CA HIS A 19 -4.43 -13.76 0.79
C HIS A 19 -2.94 -13.50 1.04
N ILE A 20 -2.62 -12.46 1.82
CA ILE A 20 -1.24 -12.14 2.23
C ILE A 20 -0.62 -13.30 3.00
N ALA A 21 -1.36 -13.90 3.94
CA ALA A 21 -0.87 -15.04 4.72
C ALA A 21 -0.59 -16.28 3.86
N LYS A 22 -1.33 -16.46 2.75
CA LYS A 22 -1.23 -17.64 1.88
C LYS A 22 -0.23 -17.48 0.74
N HIS A 23 -0.15 -16.30 0.14
CA HIS A 23 0.61 -16.05 -1.09
C HIS A 23 1.72 -15.02 -0.94
N GLY A 24 1.88 -14.45 0.25
CA GLY A 24 2.76 -13.32 0.48
C GLY A 24 2.15 -12.02 -0.02
N ILE A 25 2.73 -10.91 0.44
CA ILE A 25 2.26 -9.57 0.07
C ILE A 25 2.73 -9.15 -1.31
N GLU A 26 3.85 -9.70 -1.78
CA GLU A 26 4.42 -9.43 -3.10
C GLU A 26 3.45 -9.81 -4.22
N THR A 27 2.88 -11.02 -4.14
CA THR A 27 1.83 -11.48 -5.07
C THR A 27 0.62 -10.53 -5.09
N LEU A 28 0.22 -10.02 -3.93
CA LEU A 28 -0.89 -9.06 -3.85
C LEU A 28 -0.51 -7.72 -4.49
N LEU A 29 0.70 -7.24 -4.28
CA LEU A 29 1.18 -5.98 -4.86
C LEU A 29 1.30 -6.07 -6.37
N ASP A 30 1.79 -7.20 -6.90
CA ASP A 30 1.83 -7.47 -8.33
C ASP A 30 0.42 -7.43 -8.95
N GLN A 31 -0.59 -7.97 -8.25
CA GLN A 31 -1.99 -7.93 -8.70
C GLN A 31 -2.58 -6.51 -8.67
N LEU A 32 -2.23 -5.70 -7.68
CA LEU A 32 -2.83 -4.38 -7.47
C LEU A 32 -2.15 -3.28 -8.30
N TYR A 33 -0.83 -3.37 -8.45
CA TYR A 33 0.00 -2.30 -9.02
C TYR A 33 0.82 -2.75 -10.22
N GLY A 34 0.85 -4.05 -10.53
CA GLY A 34 1.67 -4.62 -11.59
C GLY A 34 3.04 -5.08 -11.09
N PRO A 35 3.63 -6.11 -11.71
CA PRO A 35 4.93 -6.63 -11.31
C PRO A 35 6.04 -5.59 -11.50
N GLY A 36 6.91 -5.47 -10.51
CA GLY A 36 8.06 -4.54 -10.53
C GLY A 36 7.71 -3.09 -10.18
N ASN A 37 6.45 -2.78 -9.85
CA ASN A 37 6.02 -1.43 -9.45
C ASN A 37 6.07 -1.22 -7.92
N TRP A 38 6.89 -1.99 -7.21
CA TRP A 38 7.09 -1.87 -5.78
C TRP A 38 8.54 -2.15 -5.41
N ILE A 39 9.00 -1.54 -4.32
CA ILE A 39 10.35 -1.75 -3.78
C ILE A 39 10.21 -2.19 -2.33
N TYR A 40 10.96 -3.22 -1.93
CA TYR A 40 11.03 -3.64 -0.54
C TYR A 40 12.15 -2.90 0.20
N GLY A 41 11.78 -2.10 1.20
CA GLY A 41 12.70 -1.44 2.12
C GLY A 41 12.98 -2.33 3.32
N ALA A 42 14.12 -3.03 3.30
CA ALA A 42 14.49 -3.98 4.37
C ALA A 42 14.67 -3.32 5.75
N HIS A 43 15.10 -2.04 5.78
CA HIS A 43 15.32 -1.31 7.04
C HIS A 43 14.01 -1.08 7.82
N GLU A 44 12.93 -0.72 7.13
CA GLU A 44 11.64 -0.45 7.76
C GLU A 44 10.67 -1.65 7.65
N GLN A 45 11.06 -2.67 6.90
CA GLN A 45 10.27 -3.87 6.58
C GLN A 45 8.94 -3.51 5.88
N LEU A 46 9.03 -2.64 4.88
CA LEU A 46 7.89 -2.08 4.15
C LEU A 46 8.02 -2.30 2.65
N TRP A 47 6.90 -2.53 1.99
CA TRP A 47 6.79 -2.44 0.54
C TRP A 47 6.32 -1.04 0.17
N ILE A 48 7.06 -0.37 -0.70
CA ILE A 48 6.82 1.02 -1.10
C ILE A 48 6.38 1.00 -2.56
N VAL A 49 5.19 1.52 -2.81
CA VAL A 49 4.58 1.62 -4.13
C VAL A 49 4.42 3.10 -4.50
N PRO A 50 4.91 3.58 -5.64
CA PRO A 50 4.65 4.95 -6.09
C PRO A 50 3.15 5.14 -6.39
N ASP A 51 2.54 6.19 -5.84
CA ASP A 51 1.16 6.56 -6.14
C ASP A 51 1.12 7.42 -7.41
N THR A 52 1.05 6.74 -8.56
CA THR A 52 1.04 7.38 -9.89
C THR A 52 -0.22 8.19 -10.18
N LYS A 53 -1.25 8.11 -9.31
CA LYS A 53 -2.49 8.87 -9.43
C LYS A 53 -2.44 10.19 -8.66
N ASP A 54 -1.41 10.40 -7.83
CA ASP A 54 -1.24 11.67 -7.15
C ASP A 54 -0.74 12.73 -8.14
N THR A 55 -1.42 13.87 -8.16
CA THR A 55 -1.15 14.99 -9.08
C THR A 55 -0.67 16.24 -8.35
N GLY A 56 -0.47 16.15 -7.02
CA GLY A 56 0.02 17.24 -6.19
C GLY A 56 1.53 17.49 -6.36
N PRO A 57 2.04 18.65 -5.88
CA PRO A 57 3.48 18.91 -5.85
C PRO A 57 4.19 17.91 -4.93
N GLY A 58 5.17 17.18 -5.46
CA GLY A 58 5.91 16.14 -4.73
C GLY A 58 5.66 14.74 -5.27
N ARG A 59 6.01 13.71 -4.49
CA ARG A 59 5.75 12.30 -4.82
C ARG A 59 5.03 11.63 -3.67
N ALA A 60 3.89 11.03 -3.95
CA ALA A 60 3.17 10.19 -3.00
C ALA A 60 3.53 8.71 -3.19
N TYR A 61 3.53 8.00 -2.08
CA TYR A 61 3.85 6.58 -2.00
C TYR A 61 2.83 5.88 -1.09
N CYS A 62 2.45 4.67 -1.46
CA CYS A 62 1.72 3.75 -0.60
C CYS A 62 2.72 2.80 0.05
N CYS A 63 2.85 2.87 1.37
CA CYS A 63 3.72 2.01 2.16
C CYS A 63 2.88 0.92 2.81
N VAL A 64 3.22 -0.35 2.56
CA VAL A 64 2.47 -1.52 3.02
C VAL A 64 3.36 -2.38 3.91
N ARG A 65 2.86 -2.80 5.07
CA ARG A 65 3.51 -3.71 6.02
C ARG A 65 3.14 -5.16 5.71
N ALA A 66 3.98 -6.10 6.11
CA ALA A 66 3.75 -7.54 5.94
C ALA A 66 2.40 -8.04 6.48
N LYS A 67 1.83 -7.36 7.50
CA LYS A 67 0.53 -7.70 8.08
C LYS A 67 -0.67 -7.18 7.28
N GLY A 68 -0.45 -6.41 6.22
CA GLY A 68 -1.49 -5.78 5.40
C GLY A 68 -1.89 -4.38 5.85
N ASP A 69 -1.33 -3.87 6.94
CA ASP A 69 -1.45 -2.47 7.33
C ASP A 69 -0.75 -1.59 6.31
N TRP A 70 -1.33 -0.45 5.96
CA TRP A 70 -0.75 0.47 4.99
C TRP A 70 -0.98 1.92 5.38
N PHE A 71 -0.09 2.78 4.91
CA PHE A 71 -0.20 4.23 5.06
C PHE A 71 0.30 4.92 3.79
N LYS A 72 -0.17 6.13 3.55
CA LYS A 72 0.38 6.99 2.49
C LYS A 72 1.49 7.84 3.06
N ALA A 73 2.64 7.84 2.40
CA ALA A 73 3.72 8.78 2.63
C ALA A 73 3.75 9.78 1.47
N ARG A 74 4.02 11.04 1.76
CA ARG A 74 4.27 12.05 0.74
C ARG A 74 5.65 12.63 1.01
N LEU A 75 6.48 12.62 -0.02
CA LEU A 75 7.70 13.41 -0.04
C LEU A 75 7.33 14.73 -0.72
N ASP A 76 7.22 15.78 0.08
CA ASP A 76 7.17 17.13 -0.47
C ASP A 76 8.49 17.38 -1.18
N ALA A 77 8.46 18.11 -2.30
CA ALA A 77 9.70 18.47 -3.00
C ALA A 77 10.63 19.18 -1.99
N GLU A 78 11.81 18.61 -1.77
CA GLU A 78 12.84 19.23 -0.92
C GLU A 78 12.97 20.69 -1.34
N HIS A 79 12.74 21.60 -0.38
CA HIS A 79 13.20 22.97 -0.51
C HIS A 79 14.73 22.93 -0.45
N THR A 80 15.37 22.73 -1.62
CA THR A 80 16.74 23.20 -1.82
C THR A 80 16.69 24.72 -1.66
N HIS A 81 17.03 25.20 -0.47
CA HIS A 81 17.30 26.61 -0.18
C HIS A 81 18.63 27.03 -0.76
#